data_AF-A0A2C9DSC7-F1
#
_entry.id   AF-A0A2C9DSC7-F1
#
_cell.length_a   1.000
_cell.length_b   1.000
_cell.length_c   1.000
_cell.angle_alpha   90.00
_cell.angle_beta   90.00
_cell.angle_gamma   90.00
#
_symmetry.space_group_name_H-M   'P 1'
#
loop_
_entity.id
_entity.type
_entity.pdbx_description
1 polymer ?
#
loop_
_entity_poly.entity_id
_entity_poly.type
_entity_poly.pdbx_seq_one_letter_code
_entity_poly.pdbx_strand_id
1 'polypeptide(L)'
;KLQSYIVFASDYTTAKFILYTMFILINLFIKFIILNYILGFYGMRHTIRSAYFKAKIRQYCSTNPNNNQPLLHPLWITGFTDGEGSFGVKIYKDKGYTLGWRIQPFFQIKLNARDLDILSRIKGFFGGAGTITFEKDSAKLVITKLSHIVDKVIPHLEAYPLLAKKYADFELFRQIILILKQKSRLSEQGFIKILNLRYNLNNGISEELKELYPNLLPVLRPKVPEGVIHPEWLVGFVDGEGSFNVITVEKISNAASSYKVWLYFQITQHNRDTLLMERLVTYWGCGDVRKRNTAAVDFKLNKFELMSKIIIPFFHKYPLQSAKYLDFQSFIEAASIIKSKPSRQWSTEQFNKIKNIQSNMNKYTKENLVETEGR
;
A
#
# COMPACT_ATOMS: atom_id res chain seq x y z
N LYS A 1 45.65 62.40 -38.53
CA LYS A 1 45.64 61.83 -37.15
C LYS A 1 44.23 61.47 -36.63
N LEU A 2 43.13 62.13 -37.04
CA LEU A 2 41.77 61.74 -36.59
C LEU A 2 41.18 60.48 -37.28
N GLN A 3 41.50 60.24 -38.56
CA GLN A 3 40.98 59.08 -39.32
C GLN A 3 41.47 57.72 -38.78
N SER A 4 42.67 57.63 -38.21
CA SER A 4 43.20 56.39 -37.64
C SER A 4 42.57 56.00 -36.29
N TYR A 5 42.04 56.97 -35.53
CA TYR A 5 41.34 56.70 -34.27
C TYR A 5 39.89 56.25 -34.48
N ILE A 6 39.24 56.69 -35.56
CA ILE A 6 37.85 56.31 -35.88
C ILE A 6 37.77 54.85 -36.36
N VAL A 7 38.73 54.39 -37.18
CA VAL A 7 38.82 52.98 -37.60
C VAL A 7 39.10 52.08 -36.39
N PHE A 8 40.07 52.45 -35.54
CA PHE A 8 40.39 51.71 -34.31
C PHE A 8 39.22 51.63 -33.31
N ALA A 9 38.43 52.70 -33.17
CA ALA A 9 37.27 52.71 -32.28
C ALA A 9 36.10 51.83 -32.78
N SER A 10 35.90 51.75 -34.11
CA SER A 10 34.89 50.89 -34.73
C SER A 10 35.26 49.39 -34.69
N ASP A 11 36.55 49.06 -34.85
CA ASP A 11 37.03 47.68 -34.75
C ASP A 11 37.05 47.19 -33.29
N TYR A 12 37.35 48.07 -32.32
CA TYR A 12 37.42 47.71 -30.91
C TYR A 12 36.04 47.39 -30.30
N THR A 13 34.99 48.06 -30.77
CA THR A 13 33.60 47.81 -30.35
C THR A 13 33.05 46.54 -30.99
N THR A 14 33.37 46.29 -32.27
CA THR A 14 33.00 45.07 -32.99
C THR A 14 33.70 43.83 -32.42
N ALA A 15 34.99 43.92 -32.11
CA ALA A 15 35.74 42.83 -31.50
C ALA A 15 35.22 42.46 -30.10
N LYS A 16 34.88 43.46 -29.26
CA LYS A 16 34.24 43.21 -27.95
C LYS A 16 32.86 42.57 -28.09
N PHE A 17 32.06 42.99 -29.07
CA PHE A 17 30.75 42.40 -29.34
C PHE A 17 30.87 40.93 -29.79
N ILE A 18 31.83 40.63 -30.67
CA ILE A 18 32.14 39.26 -31.10
C ILE A 18 32.60 38.41 -29.92
N LEU A 19 33.51 38.91 -29.08
CA LEU A 19 33.98 38.17 -27.90
C LEU A 19 32.84 37.88 -26.90
N TYR A 20 31.96 38.87 -26.69
CA TYR A 20 30.83 38.75 -25.77
C TYR A 20 29.77 37.76 -26.29
N THR A 21 29.46 37.81 -27.58
CA THR A 21 28.55 36.85 -28.22
C THR A 21 29.13 35.43 -28.24
N MET A 22 30.43 35.27 -28.51
CA MET A 22 31.12 33.98 -28.37
C MET A 22 31.07 33.45 -26.94
N PHE A 23 31.28 34.30 -25.93
CA PHE A 23 31.17 33.91 -24.52
C PHE A 23 29.76 33.45 -24.14
N ILE A 24 28.72 34.13 -24.63
CA ILE A 24 27.32 33.71 -24.42
C ILE A 24 27.05 32.37 -25.09
N LEU A 25 27.48 32.18 -26.35
CA LEU A 25 27.30 30.94 -27.09
C LEU A 25 28.02 29.76 -26.43
N ILE A 26 29.25 29.96 -25.95
CA ILE A 26 30.00 28.96 -25.18
C ILE A 26 29.25 28.59 -23.89
N ASN A 27 28.71 29.58 -23.16
CA ASN A 27 27.93 29.30 -21.95
C ASN A 27 26.62 28.55 -22.23
N LEU A 28 25.92 28.88 -23.33
CA LEU A 28 24.72 28.16 -23.76
C LEU A 28 25.06 26.72 -24.16
N PHE A 29 26.17 26.52 -24.87
CA PHE A 29 26.66 25.20 -25.26
C PHE A 29 27.05 24.34 -24.06
N ILE A 30 27.76 24.90 -23.08
CA ILE A 30 28.11 24.22 -21.83
C ILE A 30 26.84 23.83 -21.05
N LYS A 31 25.85 24.73 -20.93
CA LYS A 31 24.56 24.43 -20.29
C LYS A 31 23.81 23.31 -21.02
N PHE A 32 23.85 23.29 -22.35
CA PHE A 32 23.24 22.23 -23.15
C PHE A 32 23.91 20.86 -22.92
N ILE A 33 25.25 20.81 -22.85
CA ILE A 33 25.98 19.58 -22.53
C ILE A 33 25.62 19.08 -21.13
N ILE A 34 25.62 19.96 -20.12
CA ILE A 34 25.27 19.60 -18.74
C ILE A 34 23.83 19.07 -18.66
N LEU A 35 22.88 19.72 -19.35
CA LEU A 35 21.48 19.28 -19.39
C LEU A 35 21.35 17.88 -19.99
N ASN A 36 22.04 17.59 -21.10
CA ASN A 36 22.04 16.26 -21.71
C ASN A 36 22.68 15.20 -20.81
N TYR A 37 23.77 15.54 -20.11
CA TYR A 37 24.42 14.62 -19.17
C TYR A 37 23.51 14.28 -17.98
N ILE A 38 22.80 15.29 -17.44
CA ILE A 38 21.80 15.12 -16.39
C ILE A 38 20.65 14.24 -16.90
N LEU A 39 20.08 14.54 -18.07
CA LEU A 39 19.00 13.77 -18.67
C LEU A 39 19.40 12.30 -18.90
N GLY A 40 20.62 12.05 -19.41
CA GLY A 40 21.18 10.71 -19.59
C GLY A 40 21.33 9.96 -18.26
N PHE A 41 21.82 10.63 -17.22
CA PHE A 41 21.96 10.03 -15.88
C PHE A 41 20.60 9.72 -15.24
N TYR A 42 19.59 10.59 -15.41
CA TYR A 42 18.21 10.32 -14.98
C TYR A 42 17.61 9.12 -15.74
N GLY A 43 17.79 9.05 -17.06
CA GLY A 43 17.34 7.93 -17.89
C GLY A 43 17.98 6.59 -17.48
N MET A 44 19.29 6.59 -17.21
CA MET A 44 20.02 5.41 -16.76
C MET A 44 19.55 4.95 -15.36
N ARG A 45 19.40 5.88 -14.40
CA ARG A 45 18.84 5.57 -13.07
C ARG A 45 17.42 5.01 -13.14
N HIS A 46 16.57 5.54 -14.02
CA HIS A 46 15.23 5.03 -14.23
C HIS A 46 15.25 3.60 -14.80
N THR A 47 16.13 3.34 -15.78
CA THR A 47 16.29 2.03 -16.42
C THR A 47 16.79 0.98 -15.43
N ILE A 48 17.81 1.31 -14.62
CA ILE A 48 18.33 0.42 -13.57
C ILE A 48 17.25 0.11 -12.52
N ARG A 49 16.50 1.12 -12.07
CA ARG A 49 15.37 0.92 -11.15
C ARG A 49 14.28 0.04 -11.75
N SER A 50 13.98 0.22 -13.04
CA SER A 50 13.00 -0.60 -13.77
C SER A 50 13.47 -2.06 -13.93
N ALA A 51 14.74 -2.28 -14.24
CA ALA A 51 15.33 -3.61 -14.33
C ALA A 51 15.36 -4.32 -12.97
N TYR A 52 15.77 -3.62 -11.91
CA TYR A 52 15.72 -4.11 -10.53
C TYR A 52 14.29 -4.44 -10.10
N PHE A 53 13.34 -3.56 -10.41
CA PHE A 53 11.91 -3.77 -10.18
C PHE A 53 11.39 -5.02 -10.90
N LYS A 54 11.71 -5.17 -12.20
CA LYS A 54 11.34 -6.37 -12.98
C LYS A 54 11.97 -7.64 -12.40
N ALA A 55 13.22 -7.60 -11.94
CA ALA A 55 13.89 -8.73 -11.33
C ALA A 55 13.23 -9.14 -9.99
N LYS A 56 12.95 -8.18 -9.10
CA LYS A 56 12.22 -8.41 -7.83
C LYS A 56 10.81 -8.94 -8.06
N ILE A 57 10.05 -8.39 -9.01
CA ILE A 57 8.73 -8.94 -9.41
C ILE A 57 8.86 -10.38 -9.86
N ARG A 58 9.81 -10.65 -10.77
CA ARG A 58 10.06 -11.99 -11.27
C ARG A 58 10.45 -12.98 -10.17
N GLN A 59 10.98 -12.55 -9.04
CA GLN A 59 11.37 -13.44 -7.94
C GLN A 59 10.18 -13.89 -7.07
N TYR A 60 9.12 -13.08 -6.97
CA TYR A 60 8.00 -13.31 -6.04
C TYR A 60 6.63 -13.47 -6.71
N CYS A 61 6.50 -13.17 -8.00
CA CYS A 61 5.24 -13.35 -8.73
C CYS A 61 4.83 -14.81 -8.82
N SER A 62 3.60 -15.10 -8.39
CA SER A 62 2.88 -16.35 -8.64
C SER A 62 2.23 -16.42 -10.03
N THR A 63 2.29 -15.35 -10.82
CA THR A 63 1.72 -15.30 -12.16
C THR A 63 2.70 -14.72 -13.19
N ASN A 64 2.65 -15.29 -14.39
CA ASN A 64 3.46 -14.86 -15.53
C ASN A 64 3.06 -13.41 -15.92
N PRO A 65 3.97 -12.44 -16.03
CA PRO A 65 3.66 -11.01 -16.24
C PRO A 65 3.13 -10.66 -17.64
N ASN A 66 2.47 -11.60 -18.33
CA ASN A 66 1.80 -11.32 -19.59
C ASN A 66 0.66 -10.30 -19.33
N ASN A 67 0.64 -9.25 -20.16
CA ASN A 67 -0.11 -7.99 -20.04
C ASN A 67 -1.66 -8.07 -19.99
N ASN A 68 -2.25 -9.24 -19.71
CA ASN A 68 -3.71 -9.45 -19.66
C ASN A 68 -4.21 -9.82 -18.25
N GLN A 69 -3.57 -9.32 -17.19
CA GLN A 69 -4.12 -9.43 -15.84
C GLN A 69 -5.42 -8.60 -15.75
N PRO A 70 -6.56 -9.17 -15.34
CA PRO A 70 -7.80 -8.43 -15.23
C PRO A 70 -7.67 -7.26 -14.25
N LEU A 71 -8.33 -6.15 -14.61
CA LEU A 71 -8.35 -4.94 -13.80
C LEU A 71 -8.90 -5.24 -12.40
N LEU A 72 -8.26 -4.70 -11.36
CA LEU A 72 -8.74 -4.83 -9.99
C LEU A 72 -10.11 -4.16 -9.84
N HIS A 73 -11.04 -4.87 -9.20
CA HIS A 73 -12.37 -4.35 -8.95
C HIS A 73 -12.31 -3.11 -8.02
N PRO A 74 -13.06 -2.01 -8.27
CA PRO A 74 -12.99 -0.81 -7.44
C PRO A 74 -13.27 -1.08 -5.95
N LEU A 75 -14.31 -1.86 -5.63
CA LEU A 75 -14.59 -2.23 -4.23
C LEU A 75 -13.46 -3.07 -3.60
N TRP A 76 -12.75 -3.89 -4.38
CA TRP A 76 -11.57 -4.60 -3.88
C TRP A 76 -10.47 -3.61 -3.50
N ILE A 77 -10.21 -2.59 -4.31
CA ILE A 77 -9.24 -1.53 -3.99
C ILE A 77 -9.64 -0.81 -2.70
N THR A 78 -10.92 -0.49 -2.52
CA THR A 78 -11.45 0.11 -1.29
C THR A 78 -11.23 -0.80 -0.08
N GLY A 79 -11.59 -2.08 -0.16
CA GLY A 79 -11.42 -3.04 0.93
C GLY A 79 -9.95 -3.26 1.29
N PHE A 80 -9.09 -3.40 0.28
CA PHE A 80 -7.66 -3.52 0.49
C PHE A 80 -7.07 -2.23 1.07
N THR A 81 -7.61 -1.06 0.72
CA THR A 81 -7.25 0.22 1.33
C THR A 81 -7.70 0.29 2.80
N ASP A 82 -8.87 -0.22 3.16
CA ASP A 82 -9.33 -0.33 4.56
C ASP A 82 -8.36 -1.16 5.40
N GLY A 83 -7.77 -2.24 4.85
CA GLY A 83 -6.70 -3.00 5.49
C GLY A 83 -5.36 -2.27 5.48
N GLU A 84 -4.76 -2.12 4.30
CA GLU A 84 -3.32 -1.80 4.13
C GLU A 84 -3.03 -0.32 3.78
N GLY A 85 -4.05 0.45 3.43
CA GLY A 85 -3.91 1.84 3.00
C GLY A 85 -3.55 2.82 4.13
N SER A 86 -2.89 3.91 3.78
CA SER A 86 -2.57 4.99 4.72
C SER A 86 -2.64 6.36 4.03
N PHE A 87 -3.39 7.28 4.63
CA PHE A 87 -3.47 8.68 4.24
C PHE A 87 -2.69 9.51 5.24
N GLY A 88 -1.85 10.43 4.80
CA GLY A 88 -1.11 11.27 5.72
C GLY A 88 -0.64 12.59 5.13
N VAL A 89 -0.26 13.50 6.01
CA VAL A 89 0.28 14.80 5.64
C VAL A 89 1.54 15.05 6.46
N LYS A 90 2.69 15.13 5.80
CA LYS A 90 3.94 15.52 6.43
C LYS A 90 4.03 17.03 6.49
N ILE A 91 4.42 17.56 7.64
CA ILE A 91 4.68 18.98 7.86
C ILE A 91 6.10 19.07 8.42
N TYR A 92 6.99 19.75 7.72
CA TYR A 92 8.39 19.86 8.10
C TYR A 92 8.97 21.21 7.67
N LYS A 93 10.04 21.63 8.36
CA LYS A 93 10.69 22.92 8.09
C LYS A 93 11.29 22.95 6.67
N ASP A 94 11.02 24.03 5.97
CA ASP A 94 11.59 24.31 4.66
C ASP A 94 11.69 25.83 4.48
N LYS A 95 12.92 26.36 4.52
CA LYS A 95 13.19 27.80 4.42
C LYS A 95 12.76 28.40 3.08
N GLY A 96 12.52 27.56 2.06
CA GLY A 96 12.02 28.02 0.76
C GLY A 96 10.54 28.40 0.75
N TYR A 97 9.80 28.10 1.83
CA TYR A 97 8.37 28.41 1.96
C TYR A 97 8.15 29.66 2.82
N THR A 98 7.17 30.48 2.46
CA THR A 98 6.88 31.75 3.15
C THR A 98 6.63 31.60 4.64
N LEU A 99 5.97 30.53 5.05
CA LEU A 99 5.69 30.23 6.46
C LEU A 99 6.81 29.39 7.12
N GLY A 100 7.89 29.09 6.40
CA GLY A 100 8.97 28.21 6.88
C GLY A 100 8.60 26.72 6.95
N TRP A 101 7.40 26.34 6.52
CA TRP A 101 6.88 24.98 6.57
C TRP A 101 6.47 24.47 5.19
N ARG A 102 6.87 23.25 4.88
CA ARG A 102 6.40 22.50 3.72
C ARG A 102 5.38 21.45 4.14
N ILE A 103 4.29 21.38 3.38
CA ILE A 103 3.21 20.42 3.57
C ILE A 103 3.22 19.44 2.41
N GLN A 104 3.39 18.16 2.72
CA GLN A 104 3.41 17.09 1.73
C GLN A 104 2.36 16.03 2.07
N PRO A 105 1.20 16.03 1.40
CA PRO A 105 0.25 14.94 1.51
C PRO A 105 0.79 13.67 0.83
N PHE A 106 0.32 12.52 1.29
CA PHE A 106 0.55 11.23 0.65
C PHE A 106 -0.62 10.28 0.89
N PHE A 107 -0.88 9.46 -0.12
CA PHE A 107 -1.54 8.16 0.02
C PHE A 107 -0.49 7.07 -0.20
N GLN A 108 -0.47 6.03 0.63
CA GLN A 108 0.49 4.94 0.49
C GLN A 108 -0.10 3.59 0.89
N ILE A 109 0.48 2.54 0.31
CA ILE A 109 0.26 1.14 0.68
C ILE A 109 1.64 0.50 0.80
N LYS A 110 1.98 -0.05 1.97
CA LYS A 110 3.26 -0.71 2.24
C LYS A 110 3.02 -2.17 2.56
N LEU A 111 3.61 -3.07 1.78
CA LEU A 111 3.44 -4.51 1.90
C LEU A 111 4.79 -5.22 2.03
N ASN A 112 4.76 -6.50 2.40
CA ASN A 112 5.92 -7.36 2.26
C ASN A 112 6.34 -7.45 0.78
N ALA A 113 7.65 -7.64 0.51
CA ALA A 113 8.18 -7.74 -0.85
C ALA A 113 7.54 -8.87 -1.69
N ARG A 114 6.97 -9.90 -1.06
CA ARG A 114 6.24 -10.98 -1.75
C ARG A 114 4.98 -10.49 -2.47
N ASP A 115 4.39 -9.40 -2.01
CA ASP A 115 3.15 -8.81 -2.52
C ASP A 115 3.43 -7.65 -3.50
N LEU A 116 4.55 -7.71 -4.22
CA LEU A 116 4.95 -6.65 -5.15
C LEU A 116 4.08 -6.57 -6.40
N ASP A 117 3.57 -7.70 -6.88
CA ASP A 117 2.66 -7.76 -8.01
C ASP A 117 1.41 -6.91 -7.76
N ILE A 118 0.81 -7.06 -6.56
CA ILE A 118 -0.42 -6.35 -6.23
C ILE A 118 -0.20 -4.84 -6.14
N LEU A 119 0.96 -4.37 -5.66
CA LEU A 119 1.31 -2.94 -5.71
C LEU A 119 1.38 -2.40 -7.15
N SER A 120 1.87 -3.21 -8.07
CA SER A 120 1.98 -2.86 -9.50
C SER A 120 0.60 -2.78 -10.15
N ARG A 121 -0.29 -3.72 -9.83
CA ARG A 121 -1.69 -3.72 -10.28
C ARG A 121 -2.48 -2.54 -9.72
N ILE A 122 -2.31 -2.21 -8.42
CA ILE A 122 -2.93 -1.03 -7.80
C ILE A 122 -2.42 0.27 -8.45
N LYS A 123 -1.11 0.35 -8.74
CA LYS A 123 -0.56 1.49 -9.50
C LYS A 123 -1.21 1.61 -10.88
N GLY A 124 -1.39 0.48 -11.58
CA GLY A 124 -2.11 0.42 -12.85
C GLY A 124 -3.56 0.90 -12.75
N PHE A 125 -4.28 0.47 -11.72
CA PHE A 125 -5.66 0.91 -11.42
C PHE A 125 -5.75 2.44 -11.28
N PHE A 126 -4.81 3.07 -10.58
CA PHE A 126 -4.75 4.53 -10.47
C PHE A 126 -4.11 5.22 -11.69
N GLY A 127 -4.10 4.58 -12.87
CA GLY A 127 -3.60 5.16 -14.12
C GLY A 127 -2.10 5.45 -14.10
N GLY A 128 -1.32 4.61 -13.40
CA GLY A 128 0.13 4.79 -13.25
C GLY A 128 0.54 5.77 -12.16
N ALA A 129 -0.40 6.28 -11.36
CA ALA A 129 -0.13 7.28 -10.34
C ALA A 129 0.79 6.74 -9.22
N GLY A 130 1.82 7.53 -8.89
CA GLY A 130 2.72 7.26 -7.79
C GLY A 130 3.95 6.44 -8.17
N THR A 131 4.75 6.15 -7.14
CA THR A 131 6.03 5.47 -7.26
C THR A 131 6.05 4.26 -6.36
N ILE A 132 6.57 3.14 -6.86
CA ILE A 132 6.87 1.97 -6.04
C ILE A 132 8.33 2.08 -5.59
N THR A 133 8.54 2.07 -4.28
CA THR A 133 9.86 2.11 -3.64
C THR A 133 10.08 0.82 -2.87
N PHE A 134 11.35 0.42 -2.77
CA PHE A 134 11.77 -0.80 -2.09
C PHE A 134 12.53 -0.48 -0.82
N GLU A 135 12.27 -1.28 0.21
CA GLU A 135 13.10 -1.43 1.39
C GLU A 135 13.60 -2.89 1.44
N LYS A 136 14.33 -3.27 2.48
CA LYS A 136 14.96 -4.60 2.59
C LYS A 136 13.96 -5.76 2.32
N ASP A 137 12.89 -5.81 3.11
CA ASP A 137 11.90 -6.90 3.10
C ASP A 137 10.47 -6.42 2.74
N SER A 138 10.34 -5.17 2.30
CA SER A 138 9.05 -4.56 1.99
C SER A 138 9.10 -3.69 0.74
N ALA A 139 7.94 -3.48 0.14
CA ALA A 139 7.73 -2.56 -0.95
C ALA A 139 6.59 -1.62 -0.62
N LYS A 140 6.63 -0.41 -1.17
CA LYS A 140 5.62 0.61 -0.92
C LYS A 140 5.23 1.32 -2.20
N LEU A 141 3.93 1.34 -2.50
CA LEU A 141 3.35 2.30 -3.44
C LEU A 141 3.09 3.61 -2.68
N VAL A 142 3.58 4.73 -3.20
CA VAL A 142 3.31 6.06 -2.63
C VAL A 142 2.89 7.06 -3.71
N ILE A 143 1.78 7.74 -3.46
CA ILE A 143 1.23 8.82 -4.28
C ILE A 143 1.35 10.12 -3.48
N THR A 144 2.31 10.97 -3.84
CA THR A 144 2.55 12.28 -3.18
C THR A 144 2.19 13.49 -4.05
N LYS A 145 2.08 13.29 -5.38
CA LYS A 145 1.76 14.38 -6.31
C LYS A 145 0.31 14.81 -6.09
N LEU A 146 0.11 16.10 -5.79
CA LEU A 146 -1.21 16.65 -5.46
C LEU A 146 -2.25 16.35 -6.55
N SER A 147 -1.91 16.55 -7.83
CA SER A 147 -2.83 16.25 -8.92
C SER A 147 -3.22 14.78 -8.99
N HIS A 148 -2.30 13.84 -8.77
CA HIS A 148 -2.66 12.42 -8.74
C HIS A 148 -3.62 12.09 -7.59
N ILE A 149 -3.46 12.71 -6.42
CA ILE A 149 -4.37 12.51 -5.29
C ILE A 149 -5.76 13.07 -5.63
N VAL A 150 -5.81 14.29 -6.16
CA VAL A 150 -7.05 15.00 -6.54
C VAL A 150 -7.80 14.29 -7.66
N ASP A 151 -7.10 13.81 -8.67
CA ASP A 151 -7.72 13.31 -9.91
C ASP A 151 -7.99 11.80 -9.87
N LYS A 152 -7.36 11.06 -8.95
CA LYS A 152 -7.42 9.58 -8.91
C LYS A 152 -7.85 9.03 -7.56
N VAL A 153 -7.19 9.42 -6.47
CA VAL A 153 -7.43 8.83 -5.14
C VAL A 153 -8.74 9.32 -4.52
N ILE A 154 -8.95 10.64 -4.50
CA ILE A 154 -10.16 11.23 -3.91
C ILE A 154 -11.42 10.77 -4.65
N PRO A 155 -11.52 10.88 -6.00
CA PRO A 155 -12.74 10.48 -6.70
C PRO A 155 -13.09 9.01 -6.51
N HIS A 156 -12.07 8.15 -6.40
CA HIS A 156 -12.27 6.72 -6.13
C HIS A 156 -12.91 6.49 -4.76
N LEU A 157 -12.38 7.08 -3.70
CA LEU A 157 -12.85 6.86 -2.33
C LEU A 157 -14.13 7.65 -2.00
N GLU A 158 -14.47 8.68 -2.78
CA GLU A 158 -15.80 9.30 -2.75
C GLU A 158 -16.85 8.40 -3.41
N ALA A 159 -16.51 7.76 -4.54
CA ALA A 159 -17.43 6.83 -5.23
C ALA A 159 -17.57 5.48 -4.51
N TYR A 160 -16.52 5.03 -3.81
CA TYR A 160 -16.47 3.77 -3.08
C TYR A 160 -15.94 4.01 -1.65
N PRO A 161 -16.81 4.45 -0.72
CA PRO A 161 -16.41 4.84 0.64
C PRO A 161 -15.81 3.69 1.46
N LEU A 162 -14.82 4.04 2.28
CA LEU A 162 -14.21 3.15 3.27
C LEU A 162 -15.21 2.79 4.39
N LEU A 163 -15.13 1.55 4.87
CA LEU A 163 -16.02 1.02 5.92
C LEU A 163 -15.35 0.92 7.30
N ALA A 164 -14.02 1.03 7.39
CA ALA A 164 -13.31 1.07 8.67
C ALA A 164 -13.16 2.50 9.21
N LYS A 165 -12.69 2.64 10.45
CA LYS A 165 -12.35 3.94 11.09
C LYS A 165 -11.31 4.76 10.31
N LYS A 166 -10.63 4.13 9.35
CA LYS A 166 -9.75 4.77 8.35
C LYS A 166 -10.50 5.78 7.47
N TYR A 167 -11.81 5.63 7.30
CA TYR A 167 -12.67 6.64 6.65
C TYR A 167 -12.46 8.05 7.23
N ALA A 168 -12.36 8.16 8.56
CA ALA A 168 -12.15 9.45 9.21
C ALA A 168 -10.79 10.06 8.86
N ASP A 169 -9.74 9.24 8.69
CA ASP A 169 -8.43 9.71 8.23
C ASP A 169 -8.50 10.18 6.78
N PHE A 170 -9.20 9.44 5.91
CA PHE A 170 -9.45 9.85 4.53
C PHE A 170 -10.19 11.19 4.46
N GLU A 171 -11.25 11.39 5.25
CA GLU A 171 -12.05 12.61 5.17
C GLU A 171 -11.28 13.85 5.66
N LEU A 172 -10.54 13.73 6.77
CA LEU A 172 -9.64 14.81 7.23
C LEU A 172 -8.54 15.10 6.18
N PHE A 173 -7.97 14.05 5.60
CA PHE A 173 -6.99 14.17 4.52
C PHE A 173 -7.58 14.88 3.29
N ARG A 174 -8.77 14.49 2.84
CA ARG A 174 -9.47 15.06 1.69
C ARG A 174 -9.69 16.57 1.87
N GLN A 175 -10.14 16.99 3.04
CA GLN A 175 -10.31 18.42 3.37
C GLN A 175 -8.99 19.20 3.29
N ILE A 176 -7.88 18.61 3.77
CA ILE A 176 -6.55 19.22 3.62
C ILE A 176 -6.17 19.34 2.13
N ILE A 177 -6.39 18.30 1.33
CA ILE A 177 -6.10 18.31 -0.10
C ILE A 177 -6.88 19.42 -0.82
N LEU A 178 -8.16 19.62 -0.48
CA LEU A 178 -8.97 20.67 -1.08
C LEU A 178 -8.44 22.07 -0.75
N ILE A 179 -7.96 22.30 0.48
CA ILE A 179 -7.28 23.56 0.85
C ILE A 179 -6.01 23.76 0.02
N LEU A 180 -5.20 22.71 -0.14
CA LEU A 180 -3.96 22.75 -0.91
C LEU A 180 -4.20 22.95 -2.41
N LYS A 181 -5.31 22.42 -2.95
CA LYS A 181 -5.70 22.56 -4.36
C LYS A 181 -6.06 24.00 -4.73
N GLN A 182 -6.74 24.72 -3.84
CA GLN A 182 -7.29 26.05 -4.13
C GLN A 182 -6.24 27.17 -4.15
N LYS A 183 -5.05 26.97 -3.58
CA LYS A 183 -4.09 28.05 -3.32
C LYS A 183 -2.75 27.84 -4.03
N SER A 184 -2.33 28.83 -4.82
CA SER A 184 -0.96 28.91 -5.34
C SER A 184 0.06 29.19 -4.22
N ARG A 185 -0.32 29.93 -3.17
CA ARG A 185 0.44 30.15 -1.95
C ARG A 185 -0.45 30.00 -0.71
N LEU A 186 0.02 29.22 0.27
CA LEU A 186 -0.73 28.95 1.49
C LEU A 186 -0.62 30.15 2.46
N SER A 187 -1.76 30.76 2.80
CA SER A 187 -1.81 31.79 3.85
C SER A 187 -1.71 31.17 5.24
N GLU A 188 -1.32 31.97 6.24
CA GLU A 188 -1.25 31.55 7.64
C GLU A 188 -2.59 30.98 8.14
N GLN A 189 -3.71 31.66 7.87
CA GLN A 189 -5.05 31.12 8.19
C GLN A 189 -5.32 29.76 7.50
N GLY A 190 -4.82 29.58 6.27
CA GLY A 190 -4.90 28.30 5.58
C GLY A 190 -4.06 27.22 6.25
N PHE A 191 -2.88 27.60 6.74
CA PHE A 191 -2.01 26.71 7.50
C PHE A 191 -2.65 26.29 8.83
N ILE A 192 -3.20 27.23 9.60
CA ILE A 192 -3.95 26.96 10.83
C ILE A 192 -5.12 25.99 10.57
N LYS A 193 -5.88 26.19 9.48
CA LYS A 193 -6.94 25.25 9.08
C LYS A 193 -6.39 23.83 8.82
N ILE A 194 -5.26 23.72 8.14
CA ILE A 194 -4.59 22.42 7.92
C ILE A 194 -4.12 21.81 9.24
N LEU A 195 -3.57 22.60 10.17
CA LEU A 195 -3.16 22.11 11.49
C LEU A 195 -4.34 21.58 12.30
N ASN A 196 -5.47 22.29 12.32
CA ASN A 196 -6.71 21.87 12.99
C ASN A 196 -7.22 20.52 12.45
N LEU A 197 -7.16 20.30 11.13
CA LEU A 197 -7.50 19.02 10.50
C LEU A 197 -6.46 17.92 10.80
N ARG A 198 -5.18 18.28 10.71
CA ARG A 198 -4.06 17.35 10.88
C ARG A 198 -3.93 16.85 12.31
N TYR A 199 -4.38 17.61 13.29
CA TYR A 199 -4.31 17.30 14.72
C TYR A 199 -4.89 15.92 15.05
N ASN A 200 -6.03 15.58 14.43
CA ASN A 200 -6.72 14.30 14.66
C ASN A 200 -6.53 13.29 13.52
N LEU A 201 -5.69 13.58 12.53
CA LEU A 201 -5.30 12.64 11.48
C LEU A 201 -4.11 11.79 11.94
N ASN A 202 -4.23 10.46 11.95
CA ASN A 202 -3.19 9.54 12.47
C ASN A 202 -2.61 10.01 13.83
N ASN A 203 -1.30 10.26 13.88
CA ASN A 203 -0.56 10.63 15.09
C ASN A 203 -0.54 12.15 15.39
N GLY A 204 -1.35 12.95 14.69
CA GLY A 204 -1.43 14.39 14.95
C GLY A 204 -0.19 15.20 14.54
N ILE A 205 -0.10 16.43 15.04
CA ILE A 205 0.98 17.39 14.78
C ILE A 205 2.12 17.28 15.80
N SER A 206 3.32 17.77 15.47
CA SER A 206 4.47 17.78 16.39
C SER A 206 4.25 18.74 17.57
N GLU A 207 4.93 18.48 18.70
CA GLU A 207 4.89 19.36 19.87
C GLU A 207 5.35 20.79 19.53
N GLU A 208 6.39 20.94 18.71
CA GLU A 208 6.83 22.25 18.20
C GLU A 208 5.70 23.04 17.51
N LEU A 209 4.84 22.37 16.72
CA LEU A 209 3.71 23.04 16.08
C LEU A 209 2.59 23.37 17.08
N LYS A 210 2.45 22.61 18.17
CA LYS A 210 1.50 22.92 19.25
C LYS A 210 1.96 24.15 20.05
N GLU A 211 3.27 24.27 20.30
CA GLU A 211 3.85 25.43 20.98
C GLU A 211 3.74 26.71 20.15
N LEU A 212 4.02 26.62 18.84
CA LEU A 212 3.91 27.76 17.92
C LEU A 212 2.46 28.19 17.67
N TYR A 213 1.51 27.26 17.77
CA TYR A 213 0.09 27.50 17.55
C TYR A 213 -0.74 26.96 18.73
N PRO A 214 -0.71 27.63 19.90
CA PRO A 214 -1.34 27.11 21.12
C PRO A 214 -2.87 27.14 21.08
N ASN A 215 -3.45 28.01 20.24
CA ASN A 215 -4.90 28.24 20.13
C ASN A 215 -5.55 27.42 19.00
N LEU A 216 -5.00 26.26 18.66
CA LEU A 216 -5.61 25.37 17.68
C LEU A 216 -6.97 24.86 18.18
N LEU A 217 -7.89 24.68 17.23
CA LEU A 217 -9.23 24.13 17.46
C LEU A 217 -9.33 22.82 16.64
N PRO A 218 -8.86 21.68 17.17
CA PRO A 218 -8.83 20.41 16.43
C PRO A 218 -10.21 20.01 15.89
N VAL A 219 -10.26 19.65 14.61
CA VAL A 219 -11.50 19.17 13.99
C VAL A 219 -11.80 17.75 14.48
N LEU A 220 -13.02 17.53 14.96
CA LEU A 220 -13.46 16.21 15.41
C LEU A 220 -13.39 15.18 14.28
N ARG A 221 -13.02 13.94 14.62
CA ARG A 221 -12.98 12.86 13.64
C ARG A 221 -14.39 12.57 13.11
N PRO A 222 -14.60 12.56 11.79
CA PRO A 222 -15.89 12.20 11.20
C PRO A 222 -16.33 10.79 11.60
N LYS A 223 -17.64 10.61 11.76
CA LYS A 223 -18.22 9.26 11.91
C LYS A 223 -18.11 8.51 10.59
N VAL A 224 -17.86 7.22 10.67
CA VAL A 224 -17.89 6.33 9.49
C VAL A 224 -19.34 6.24 9.03
N PRO A 225 -19.66 6.48 7.74
CA PRO A 225 -21.01 6.35 7.24
C PRO A 225 -21.46 4.89 7.30
N GLU A 226 -22.77 4.68 7.42
CA GLU A 226 -23.34 3.36 7.21
C GLU A 226 -23.16 2.98 5.74
N GLY A 227 -22.68 1.77 5.48
CA GLY A 227 -22.39 1.29 4.14
C GLY A 227 -22.54 -0.22 4.09
N VAL A 228 -22.76 -0.80 2.91
CA VAL A 228 -22.96 -2.25 2.75
C VAL A 228 -21.62 -2.96 2.58
N ILE A 229 -21.47 -4.14 3.19
CA ILE A 229 -20.31 -5.01 2.94
C ILE A 229 -20.57 -5.74 1.62
N HIS A 230 -19.89 -5.34 0.57
CA HIS A 230 -19.90 -6.04 -0.70
C HIS A 230 -18.87 -7.18 -0.70
N PRO A 231 -19.13 -8.29 -1.42
CA PRO A 231 -18.20 -9.41 -1.48
C PRO A 231 -16.83 -9.00 -2.03
N GLU A 232 -16.77 -8.11 -3.03
CA GLU A 232 -15.51 -7.64 -3.61
C GLU A 232 -14.71 -6.78 -2.61
N TRP A 233 -15.40 -5.94 -1.82
CA TRP A 233 -14.77 -5.21 -0.71
C TRP A 233 -14.22 -6.17 0.32
N LEU A 234 -15.00 -7.19 0.69
CA LEU A 234 -14.60 -8.16 1.71
C LEU A 234 -13.38 -8.96 1.27
N VAL A 235 -13.28 -9.34 0.00
CA VAL A 235 -12.06 -9.97 -0.54
C VAL A 235 -10.86 -9.04 -0.42
N GLY A 236 -11.00 -7.77 -0.79
CA GLY A 236 -9.92 -6.79 -0.65
C GLY A 236 -9.49 -6.61 0.81
N PHE A 237 -10.45 -6.51 1.72
CA PHE A 237 -10.17 -6.39 3.14
C PHE A 237 -9.48 -7.64 3.70
N VAL A 238 -9.88 -8.83 3.26
CA VAL A 238 -9.25 -10.11 3.64
C VAL A 238 -7.87 -10.26 3.02
N ASP A 239 -7.63 -9.78 1.81
CA ASP A 239 -6.29 -9.74 1.21
C ASP A 239 -5.30 -8.92 2.04
N GLY A 240 -5.77 -7.88 2.75
CA GLY A 240 -4.97 -7.16 3.74
C GLY A 240 -4.93 -7.88 5.10
N GLU A 241 -6.06 -7.96 5.78
CA GLU A 241 -6.16 -8.27 7.23
C GLU A 241 -6.44 -9.74 7.56
N GLY A 242 -6.76 -10.54 6.53
CA GLY A 242 -7.17 -11.93 6.68
C GLY A 242 -6.01 -12.92 6.83
N SER A 243 -6.32 -14.07 7.41
CA SER A 243 -5.39 -15.19 7.57
C SER A 243 -6.12 -16.53 7.48
N PHE A 244 -5.53 -17.45 6.71
CA PHE A 244 -5.94 -18.84 6.62
C PHE A 244 -4.92 -19.68 7.39
N ASN A 245 -5.38 -20.41 8.41
CA ASN A 245 -4.49 -21.03 9.37
C ASN A 245 -4.70 -22.54 9.40
N VAL A 246 -3.61 -23.28 9.18
CA VAL A 246 -3.49 -24.71 9.44
C VAL A 246 -2.68 -24.87 10.71
N ILE A 247 -3.22 -25.58 11.71
CA ILE A 247 -2.48 -25.87 12.94
C ILE A 247 -2.24 -27.36 13.06
N THR A 248 -0.98 -27.72 13.28
CA THR A 248 -0.55 -29.08 13.64
C THR A 248 0.07 -29.08 15.03
N VAL A 249 -0.31 -30.06 15.85
CA VAL A 249 0.25 -30.27 17.19
C VAL A 249 0.56 -31.75 17.36
N GLU A 250 1.82 -32.04 17.64
CA GLU A 250 2.31 -33.35 18.04
C GLU A 250 2.48 -33.37 19.56
N LYS A 251 1.86 -34.35 20.22
CA LYS A 251 2.04 -34.60 21.65
C LYS A 251 2.77 -35.92 21.81
N ILE A 252 3.99 -35.83 22.33
CA ILE A 252 4.83 -36.98 22.63
C ILE A 252 4.53 -37.39 24.07
N SER A 253 4.26 -38.67 24.28
CA SER A 253 4.15 -39.28 25.61
C SER A 253 5.01 -40.54 25.67
N ASN A 254 5.32 -41.03 26.87
CA ASN A 254 6.16 -42.22 27.07
C ASN A 254 5.60 -43.49 26.41
N ALA A 255 4.29 -43.53 26.08
CA ALA A 255 3.62 -44.71 25.51
C ALA A 255 3.31 -44.58 24.00
N ALA A 256 2.98 -43.38 23.51
CA ALA A 256 2.69 -43.13 22.09
C ALA A 256 2.67 -41.63 21.73
N SER A 257 2.91 -41.33 20.46
CA SER A 257 2.66 -40.00 19.89
C SER A 257 1.18 -39.83 19.52
N SER A 258 0.61 -38.67 19.83
CA SER A 258 -0.73 -38.29 19.36
C SER A 258 -0.68 -36.99 18.56
N TYR A 259 -1.43 -36.97 17.48
CA TYR A 259 -1.44 -35.88 16.52
C TYR A 259 -2.78 -35.14 16.55
N LYS A 260 -2.75 -33.82 16.55
CA LYS A 260 -3.93 -32.96 16.41
C LYS A 260 -3.75 -31.99 15.25
N VAL A 261 -4.81 -31.86 14.47
CA VAL A 261 -4.87 -30.93 13.34
C VAL A 261 -6.20 -30.21 13.34
N TRP A 262 -6.17 -28.89 13.19
CA TRP A 262 -7.37 -28.08 12.97
C TRP A 262 -7.07 -26.89 12.06
N LEU A 263 -8.15 -26.31 11.55
CA LEU A 263 -8.13 -25.13 10.70
C LEU A 263 -8.81 -23.97 11.42
N TYR A 264 -8.43 -22.75 11.10
CA TYR A 264 -9.29 -21.59 11.38
C TYR A 264 -9.05 -20.48 10.36
N PHE A 265 -10.10 -19.73 10.08
CA PHE A 265 -10.04 -18.46 9.35
C PHE A 265 -10.12 -17.32 10.37
N GLN A 266 -9.33 -16.28 10.16
CA GLN A 266 -9.28 -15.14 11.07
C GLN A 266 -8.99 -13.84 10.33
N ILE A 267 -9.63 -12.76 10.77
CA ILE A 267 -9.31 -11.38 10.38
C ILE A 267 -8.96 -10.63 11.65
N THR A 268 -7.81 -9.97 11.68
CA THR A 268 -7.35 -9.19 12.84
C THR A 268 -7.49 -7.72 12.52
N GLN A 269 -7.99 -6.89 13.43
CA GLN A 269 -8.03 -5.43 13.24
C GLN A 269 -7.84 -4.71 14.57
N HIS A 270 -7.53 -3.41 14.57
CA HIS A 270 -7.51 -2.62 15.79
C HIS A 270 -8.90 -2.61 16.47
N ASN A 271 -8.94 -2.64 17.80
CA ASN A 271 -10.20 -2.75 18.57
C ASN A 271 -11.20 -1.59 18.35
N ARG A 272 -10.73 -0.47 17.79
CA ARG A 272 -11.54 0.69 17.35
C ARG A 272 -12.56 0.34 16.26
N ASP A 273 -12.30 -0.76 15.54
CA ASP A 273 -13.13 -1.28 14.46
C ASP A 273 -13.94 -2.51 14.90
N THR A 274 -14.14 -2.73 16.21
CA THR A 274 -14.93 -3.87 16.75
C THR A 274 -16.30 -3.98 16.08
N LEU A 275 -17.01 -2.86 15.88
CA LEU A 275 -18.31 -2.85 15.20
C LEU A 275 -18.22 -3.35 13.74
N LEU A 276 -17.15 -3.03 13.01
CA LEU A 276 -16.93 -3.58 11.67
C LEU A 276 -16.75 -5.10 11.74
N MET A 277 -16.02 -5.60 12.74
CA MET A 277 -15.82 -7.04 12.94
C MET A 277 -17.13 -7.77 13.29
N GLU A 278 -18.01 -7.16 14.08
CA GLU A 278 -19.35 -7.70 14.39
C GLU A 278 -20.25 -7.74 13.15
N ARG A 279 -20.12 -6.76 12.26
CA ARG A 279 -20.80 -6.78 10.95
C ARG A 279 -20.32 -7.93 10.07
N LEU A 280 -19.07 -8.38 10.19
CA LEU A 280 -18.59 -9.58 9.48
C LEU A 280 -19.25 -10.87 9.99
N VAL A 281 -19.49 -10.97 11.30
CA VAL A 281 -20.27 -12.08 11.88
C VAL A 281 -21.68 -12.09 11.30
N THR A 282 -22.31 -10.92 11.22
CA THR A 282 -23.65 -10.78 10.65
C THR A 282 -23.66 -11.15 9.16
N TYR A 283 -22.67 -10.68 8.39
CA TYR A 283 -22.54 -10.92 6.96
C TYR A 283 -22.42 -12.42 6.62
N TRP A 284 -21.57 -13.16 7.34
CA TRP A 284 -21.40 -14.60 7.11
C TRP A 284 -22.39 -15.47 7.88
N GLY A 285 -23.20 -14.89 8.78
CA GLY A 285 -24.07 -15.62 9.70
C GLY A 285 -23.31 -16.58 10.65
N CYS A 286 -21.99 -16.41 10.79
CA CYS A 286 -21.14 -17.27 11.59
C CYS A 286 -19.82 -16.60 11.99
N GLY A 287 -19.07 -17.27 12.86
CA GLY A 287 -17.84 -16.75 13.45
C GLY A 287 -18.12 -15.98 14.74
N ASP A 288 -17.05 -15.52 15.36
CA ASP A 288 -17.11 -14.79 16.62
C ASP A 288 -16.03 -13.71 16.71
N VAL A 289 -16.34 -12.64 17.46
CA VAL A 289 -15.43 -11.51 17.67
C VAL A 289 -14.80 -11.62 19.06
N ARG A 290 -13.47 -11.66 19.13
CA ARG A 290 -12.71 -11.73 20.39
C ARG A 290 -11.73 -10.60 20.51
N LYS A 291 -11.76 -9.88 21.63
CA LYS A 291 -10.73 -8.91 21.98
C LYS A 291 -9.45 -9.66 22.39
N ARG A 292 -8.30 -9.15 21.96
CA ARG A 292 -7.00 -9.59 22.45
C ARG A 292 -6.62 -8.79 23.70
N ASN A 293 -5.54 -9.21 24.36
CA ASN A 293 -4.90 -8.43 25.44
C ASN A 293 -4.17 -7.18 24.90
N THR A 294 -4.01 -7.08 23.57
CA THR A 294 -3.50 -5.90 22.87
C THR A 294 -4.65 -5.03 22.37
N ALA A 295 -4.35 -3.87 21.75
CA ALA A 295 -5.35 -3.01 21.12
C ALA A 295 -5.93 -3.58 19.80
N ALA A 296 -6.15 -4.90 19.75
CA ALA A 296 -6.63 -5.62 18.59
C ALA A 296 -7.84 -6.50 18.92
N VAL A 297 -8.59 -6.83 17.89
CA VAL A 297 -9.77 -7.68 17.92
C VAL A 297 -9.70 -8.65 16.73
N ASP A 298 -10.12 -9.88 16.96
CA ASP A 298 -10.18 -10.94 15.97
C ASP A 298 -11.62 -11.26 15.63
N PHE A 299 -11.97 -11.26 14.34
CA PHE A 299 -13.02 -12.13 13.86
C PHE A 299 -12.40 -13.52 13.64
N LYS A 300 -13.03 -14.58 14.16
CA LYS A 300 -12.52 -15.94 14.04
C LYS A 300 -13.62 -16.94 13.70
N LEU A 301 -13.30 -17.90 12.82
CA LEU A 301 -14.13 -19.07 12.56
C LEU A 301 -13.26 -20.33 12.60
N ASN A 302 -13.55 -21.24 13.53
CA ASN A 302 -12.81 -22.49 13.73
C ASN A 302 -13.63 -23.76 13.44
N LYS A 303 -14.95 -23.65 13.25
CA LYS A 303 -15.83 -24.79 12.97
C LYS A 303 -15.61 -25.27 11.52
N PHE A 304 -15.03 -26.46 11.36
CA PHE A 304 -14.66 -27.03 10.05
C PHE A 304 -15.84 -27.10 9.07
N GLU A 305 -17.02 -27.50 9.54
CA GLU A 305 -18.21 -27.57 8.70
C GLU A 305 -18.60 -26.21 8.12
N LEU A 306 -18.56 -25.15 8.93
CA LEU A 306 -18.88 -23.79 8.48
C LEU A 306 -17.79 -23.26 7.55
N MET A 307 -16.51 -23.51 7.84
CA MET A 307 -15.43 -23.14 6.92
C MET A 307 -15.58 -23.81 5.55
N SER A 308 -15.91 -25.11 5.53
CA SER A 308 -16.08 -25.85 4.26
C SER A 308 -17.34 -25.48 3.48
N LYS A 309 -18.40 -25.03 4.16
CA LYS A 309 -19.68 -24.64 3.53
C LYS A 309 -19.77 -23.15 3.17
N ILE A 310 -19.03 -22.28 3.87
CA ILE A 310 -19.16 -20.82 3.75
C ILE A 310 -17.86 -20.21 3.23
N ILE A 311 -16.77 -20.35 3.98
CA ILE A 311 -15.50 -19.65 3.69
C ILE A 311 -14.86 -20.14 2.39
N ILE A 312 -14.70 -21.46 2.23
CA ILE A 312 -14.07 -22.04 1.04
C ILE A 312 -14.90 -21.70 -0.23
N PRO A 313 -16.23 -21.94 -0.28
CA PRO A 313 -17.03 -21.57 -1.44
C PRO A 313 -17.04 -20.06 -1.72
N PHE A 314 -17.01 -19.21 -0.69
CA PHE A 314 -16.95 -17.76 -0.85
C PHE A 314 -15.71 -17.33 -1.62
N PHE A 315 -14.52 -17.80 -1.22
CA PHE A 315 -13.26 -17.42 -1.87
C PHE A 315 -12.98 -18.18 -3.18
N HIS A 316 -13.72 -19.26 -3.48
CA HIS A 316 -13.80 -19.79 -4.85
C HIS A 316 -14.61 -18.88 -5.77
N LYS A 317 -15.75 -18.36 -5.28
CA LYS A 317 -16.62 -17.46 -6.05
C LYS A 317 -16.00 -16.06 -6.22
N TYR A 318 -15.32 -15.57 -5.18
CA TYR A 318 -14.65 -14.27 -5.16
C TYR A 318 -13.16 -14.48 -4.82
N PRO A 319 -12.31 -14.73 -5.82
CA PRO A 319 -10.91 -15.07 -5.59
C PRO A 319 -10.09 -13.92 -4.99
N LEU A 320 -9.21 -14.27 -4.05
CA LEU A 320 -8.16 -13.39 -3.52
C LEU A 320 -7.22 -12.94 -4.64
N GLN A 321 -6.73 -11.71 -4.54
CA GLN A 321 -5.91 -11.07 -5.57
C GLN A 321 -4.43 -10.94 -5.15
N SER A 322 -4.11 -11.12 -3.87
CA SER A 322 -2.73 -11.06 -3.33
C SER A 322 -2.06 -12.44 -3.26
N ALA A 323 -0.80 -12.50 -2.78
CA ALA A 323 -0.11 -13.76 -2.54
C ALA A 323 -0.84 -14.64 -1.50
N LYS A 324 -1.77 -14.07 -0.71
CA LYS A 324 -2.64 -14.80 0.23
C LYS A 324 -3.53 -15.83 -0.47
N TYR A 325 -3.75 -15.70 -1.77
CA TYR A 325 -4.37 -16.75 -2.57
C TYR A 325 -3.65 -18.10 -2.45
N LEU A 326 -2.31 -18.09 -2.39
CA LEU A 326 -1.52 -19.31 -2.23
C LEU A 326 -1.72 -19.94 -0.85
N ASP A 327 -1.77 -19.11 0.20
CA ASP A 327 -2.12 -19.57 1.56
C ASP A 327 -3.52 -20.21 1.57
N PHE A 328 -4.47 -19.63 0.84
CA PHE A 328 -5.81 -20.18 0.70
C PHE A 328 -5.82 -21.53 -0.03
N GLN A 329 -4.99 -21.72 -1.07
CA GLN A 329 -4.86 -23.02 -1.74
C GLN A 329 -4.29 -24.09 -0.80
N SER A 330 -3.21 -23.77 -0.07
CA SER A 330 -2.66 -24.69 0.95
C SER A 330 -3.69 -24.99 2.05
N PHE A 331 -4.50 -24.02 2.43
CA PHE A 331 -5.60 -24.22 3.37
C PHE A 331 -6.68 -25.18 2.83
N ILE A 332 -7.04 -25.07 1.55
CA ILE A 332 -7.98 -26.01 0.89
C ILE A 332 -7.39 -27.42 0.83
N GLU A 333 -6.10 -27.56 0.51
CA GLU A 333 -5.42 -28.85 0.49
C GLU A 333 -5.46 -29.52 1.86
N ALA A 334 -5.10 -28.78 2.92
CA ALA A 334 -5.22 -29.30 4.29
C ALA A 334 -6.68 -29.65 4.63
N ALA A 335 -7.65 -28.83 4.20
CA ALA A 335 -9.07 -29.08 4.42
C ALA A 335 -9.56 -30.36 3.73
N SER A 336 -9.07 -30.68 2.53
CA SER A 336 -9.46 -31.89 1.80
C SER A 336 -8.95 -33.15 2.51
N ILE A 337 -7.70 -33.16 2.96
CA ILE A 337 -7.12 -34.26 3.76
C ILE A 337 -7.94 -34.43 5.04
N ILE A 338 -8.25 -33.32 5.72
CA ILE A 338 -9.02 -33.35 6.95
C ILE A 338 -10.43 -33.91 6.73
N LYS A 339 -11.09 -33.50 5.65
CA LYS A 339 -12.44 -33.99 5.29
C LYS A 339 -12.44 -35.49 5.02
N SER A 340 -11.38 -36.01 4.39
CA SER A 340 -11.25 -37.43 4.07
C SER A 340 -11.06 -38.33 5.30
N LYS A 341 -10.75 -37.76 6.47
CA LYS A 341 -10.54 -38.50 7.73
C LYS A 341 -11.53 -38.07 8.84
N PRO A 342 -12.81 -38.51 8.79
CA PRO A 342 -13.82 -38.17 9.79
C PRO A 342 -13.42 -38.55 11.22
N SER A 343 -12.69 -39.66 11.40
CA SER A 343 -12.24 -40.11 12.73
C SER A 343 -11.23 -39.19 13.40
N ARG A 344 -10.61 -38.25 12.66
CA ARG A 344 -9.57 -37.33 13.14
C ARG A 344 -8.36 -38.01 13.81
N GLN A 345 -8.16 -39.30 13.55
CA GLN A 345 -6.97 -40.06 13.94
C GLN A 345 -5.99 -40.02 12.76
N TRP A 346 -4.76 -39.56 13.00
CA TRP A 346 -3.76 -39.36 11.95
C TRP A 346 -2.65 -40.38 12.08
N SER A 347 -2.22 -40.98 10.95
CA SER A 347 -0.92 -41.61 10.90
C SER A 347 0.19 -40.56 10.92
N THR A 348 1.41 -40.96 11.27
CA THR A 348 2.60 -40.09 11.20
C THR A 348 2.79 -39.53 9.79
N GLU A 349 2.56 -40.34 8.75
CA GLU A 349 2.64 -39.91 7.35
C GLU A 349 1.61 -38.80 7.02
N GLN A 350 0.35 -39.02 7.36
CA GLN A 350 -0.73 -38.05 7.12
C GLN A 350 -0.49 -36.74 7.88
N PHE A 351 -0.06 -36.85 9.14
CA PHE A 351 0.30 -35.69 9.95
C PHE A 351 1.47 -34.92 9.33
N ASN A 352 2.53 -35.60 8.92
CA ASN A 352 3.69 -34.99 8.29
C ASN A 352 3.34 -34.31 6.96
N LYS A 353 2.41 -34.87 6.18
CA LYS A 353 1.89 -34.22 4.98
C LYS A 353 1.25 -32.86 5.31
N ILE A 354 0.34 -32.83 6.29
CA ILE A 354 -0.33 -31.57 6.69
C ILE A 354 0.67 -30.58 7.33
N LYS A 355 1.62 -31.08 8.12
CA LYS A 355 2.69 -30.28 8.72
C LYS A 355 3.58 -29.63 7.66
N ASN A 356 3.87 -30.34 6.57
CA ASN A 356 4.61 -29.82 5.42
C ASN A 356 3.82 -28.73 4.68
N ILE A 357 2.51 -28.93 4.46
CA ILE A 357 1.63 -27.89 3.91
C ILE A 357 1.73 -26.63 4.78
N GLN A 358 1.51 -26.77 6.10
CA GLN A 358 1.58 -25.67 7.05
C GLN A 358 2.93 -24.95 7.01
N SER A 359 4.06 -25.68 6.95
CA SER A 359 5.40 -25.08 7.00
C SER A 359 5.75 -24.24 5.77
N ASN A 360 5.09 -24.51 4.65
CA ASN A 360 5.29 -23.82 3.37
C ASN A 360 4.36 -22.61 3.19
N MET A 361 3.26 -22.55 3.96
CA MET A 361 2.40 -21.36 4.00
C MET A 361 3.20 -20.12 4.38
N ASN A 362 2.81 -18.99 3.80
CA ASN A 362 3.43 -17.67 3.94
C ASN A 362 4.87 -17.52 3.42
N LYS A 363 5.48 -18.57 2.85
CA LYS A 363 6.90 -18.58 2.41
C LYS A 363 7.08 -18.75 0.90
N TYR A 364 6.08 -18.39 0.11
CA TYR A 364 6.13 -18.57 -1.34
C TYR A 364 7.18 -17.65 -1.99
N THR A 365 8.13 -18.26 -2.67
CA THR A 365 9.08 -17.65 -3.60
C THR A 365 8.91 -18.35 -4.96
N LYS A 366 9.36 -17.74 -6.06
CA LYS A 366 9.28 -18.40 -7.37
C LYS A 366 10.03 -19.73 -7.42
N GLU A 367 11.14 -19.86 -6.69
CA GLU A 367 11.90 -21.11 -6.54
C GLU A 367 11.05 -22.22 -5.88
N ASN A 368 10.28 -21.88 -4.84
CA ASN A 368 9.39 -22.83 -4.15
C ASN A 368 8.13 -23.20 -4.95
N LEU A 369 7.71 -22.35 -5.91
CA LEU A 369 6.54 -22.58 -6.76
C LEU A 369 6.82 -23.56 -7.92
N VAL A 370 8.04 -23.58 -8.46
CA VAL A 370 8.42 -24.49 -9.55
C VAL A 370 8.57 -25.94 -9.08
N GLU A 371 8.99 -26.16 -7.83
CA GLU A 371 9.07 -27.52 -7.25
C GLU A 371 7.70 -28.13 -6.92
N THR A 372 6.65 -27.31 -6.78
CA THR A 372 5.30 -27.78 -6.45
C THR A 372 4.45 -28.13 -7.68
N GLU A 373 4.75 -27.57 -8.86
CA GLU A 373 4.11 -27.95 -10.14
C GLU A 373 4.78 -29.16 -10.82
N GLY A 374 5.96 -29.58 -10.35
CA GLY A 374 6.75 -30.68 -10.91
C GLY A 374 6.67 -32.02 -10.17
N ARG A 375 5.70 -32.21 -9.27
CA ARG A 375 5.51 -33.45 -8.49
C ARG A 375 4.11 -34.03 -8.60
#